data_AF-A0A5K8AEP1-F1
#
_entry.id   AF-A0A5K8AEP1-F1
#
_cell.length_a   1.000
_cell.length_b   1.000
_cell.length_c   1.000
_cell.angle_alpha   90.00
_cell.angle_beta   90.00
_cell.angle_gamma   90.00
#
_symmetry.space_group_name_H-M   'P 1'
#
loop_
_entity.id
_entity.type
_entity.pdbx_description
1 polymer ?
#
loop_
_entity_poly.entity_id
_entity_poly.type
_entity_poly.pdbx_seq_one_letter_code
_entity_poly.pdbx_strand_id
1 'polypeptide(L)'
;MLEPLSPEQLQDYLYFALETAGNRQLMTDELILTLSAHAANNLRVLNQMAAELLATAAQENLPRLDEALFFKLFSPPMTKSQHRRRK
;
A
#
# COMPACT_ATOMS: atom_id res chain seq x y z
N MET A 1 -9.54 24.60 -5.50
CA MET A 1 -9.43 23.48 -4.54
C MET A 1 -8.88 22.29 -5.31
N LEU A 2 -8.01 21.46 -4.71
CA LEU A 2 -7.69 20.16 -5.34
C LEU A 2 -8.90 19.25 -5.13
N GLU A 3 -9.41 18.69 -6.22
CA GLU A 3 -10.52 17.75 -6.19
C GLU A 3 -10.00 16.35 -5.78
N PRO A 4 -10.80 15.56 -5.03
CA PRO A 4 -10.46 14.17 -4.75
C PRO A 4 -10.31 13.37 -6.05
N LEU A 5 -9.34 12.47 -6.10
CA LEU A 5 -9.15 11.57 -7.24
C LEU A 5 -10.00 10.31 -7.07
N SER A 6 -10.59 9.82 -8.16
CA SER A 6 -11.24 8.50 -8.12
C SER A 6 -10.21 7.39 -7.90
N PRO A 7 -10.63 6.21 -7.40
CA PRO A 7 -9.73 5.06 -7.30
C PRO A 7 -9.07 4.70 -8.62
N GLU A 8 -9.73 4.86 -9.76
CA GLU A 8 -9.16 4.60 -11.09
C GLU A 8 -8.06 5.62 -11.43
N GLN A 9 -8.28 6.91 -11.15
CA GLN A 9 -7.26 7.94 -11.35
C GLN A 9 -6.03 7.71 -10.46
N LEU A 10 -6.22 7.17 -9.27
CA LEU A 10 -5.13 6.78 -8.37
C LEU A 10 -4.35 5.57 -8.90
N GLN A 11 -5.02 4.59 -9.50
CA GLN A 11 -4.38 3.45 -10.16
C GLN A 11 -3.57 3.90 -11.38
N ASP A 12 -4.17 4.72 -12.25
CA ASP A 12 -3.51 5.29 -13.43
C ASP A 12 -2.24 6.05 -13.04
N TYR A 13 -2.32 6.84 -11.96
CA TYR A 13 -1.16 7.51 -11.41
C TYR A 13 -0.05 6.54 -10.97
N LEU A 14 -0.39 5.43 -10.29
CA LEU A 14 0.60 4.43 -9.89
C LEU A 14 1.25 3.75 -11.09
N TYR A 15 0.47 3.34 -12.09
CA TYR A 15 1.02 2.77 -13.32
C TYR A 15 1.96 3.76 -14.04
N PHE A 16 1.55 5.02 -14.15
CA PHE A 16 2.39 6.08 -14.71
C PHE A 16 3.69 6.28 -13.91
N ALA A 17 3.61 6.29 -12.59
CA ALA A 17 4.79 6.46 -11.73
C ALA A 17 5.78 5.29 -11.86
N LEU A 18 5.28 4.06 -11.88
CA LEU A 18 6.11 2.85 -12.03
C LEU A 18 6.77 2.77 -13.42
N GLU A 19 6.03 3.17 -14.46
CA GLU A 19 6.58 3.32 -15.81
C GLU A 19 7.67 4.39 -15.87
N THR A 20 7.40 5.57 -15.32
CA THR A 20 8.35 6.68 -15.30
C THR A 20 9.62 6.33 -14.52
N ALA A 21 9.48 5.53 -13.46
CA ALA A 21 10.61 4.99 -12.69
C ALA A 21 11.36 3.85 -13.41
N GLY A 22 10.86 3.35 -14.54
CA GLY A 22 11.48 2.27 -15.31
C GLY A 22 11.27 0.87 -14.71
N ASN A 23 10.35 0.70 -13.75
CA ASN A 23 10.08 -0.58 -13.11
C ASN A 23 8.57 -0.81 -12.92
N ARG A 24 7.86 -1.05 -14.03
CA ARG A 24 6.43 -1.35 -14.04
C ARG A 24 6.02 -2.56 -13.19
N GLN A 25 6.92 -3.51 -12.98
CA GLN A 25 6.63 -4.77 -12.26
C GLN A 25 6.91 -4.69 -10.75
N LEU A 26 7.35 -3.52 -10.26
CA LEU A 26 7.71 -3.32 -8.86
C LEU A 26 6.52 -3.55 -7.92
N MET A 27 5.31 -3.19 -8.32
CA MET A 27 4.07 -3.47 -7.56
C MET A 27 3.27 -4.57 -8.26
N THR A 28 2.49 -5.34 -7.49
CA THR A 28 1.44 -6.20 -8.07
C THR A 28 0.19 -5.39 -8.38
N ASP A 29 -0.61 -5.86 -9.34
CA ASP A 29 -1.87 -5.19 -9.70
C ASP A 29 -2.83 -5.18 -8.51
N GLU A 30 -2.84 -6.26 -7.73
CA GLU A 30 -3.62 -6.36 -6.49
C GLU A 30 -3.17 -5.32 -5.46
N LEU A 31 -1.85 -5.12 -5.29
CA LEU A 31 -1.35 -4.05 -4.42
C LEU A 31 -1.78 -2.65 -4.91
N ILE A 32 -1.75 -2.38 -6.21
CA ILE A 32 -2.18 -1.10 -6.79
C ILE A 32 -3.66 -0.85 -6.47
N LEU A 33 -4.51 -1.86 -6.63
CA LEU A 33 -5.93 -1.81 -6.25
C LEU A 33 -6.09 -1.55 -4.75
N THR A 34 -5.34 -2.29 -3.92
CA THR A 34 -5.36 -2.15 -2.46
C THR A 34 -4.96 -0.73 -2.03
N LEU A 35 -3.85 -0.19 -2.54
CA LEU A 35 -3.42 1.18 -2.21
C LEU A 35 -4.46 2.22 -2.62
N SER A 36 -5.05 2.08 -3.81
CA SER A 36 -6.04 3.02 -4.32
C SER A 36 -7.33 3.01 -3.50
N ALA A 37 -7.77 1.82 -3.06
CA ALA A 37 -8.93 1.67 -2.17
C ALA A 37 -8.70 2.26 -0.77
N HIS A 38 -7.49 2.16 -0.23
CA HIS A 38 -7.15 2.64 1.12
C HIS A 38 -6.69 4.10 1.16
N ALA A 39 -6.45 4.73 0.00
CA ALA A 39 -6.00 6.11 -0.09
C ALA A 39 -7.09 7.14 0.18
N ALA A 40 -8.36 6.73 0.32
CA ALA A 40 -9.51 7.62 0.55
C ALA A 40 -9.56 8.81 -0.44
N ASN A 41 -9.35 8.52 -1.73
CA ASN A 41 -9.33 9.50 -2.83
C ASN A 41 -8.26 10.61 -2.66
N ASN A 42 -7.22 10.34 -1.88
CA ASN A 42 -6.18 11.30 -1.53
C ASN A 42 -4.79 10.82 -2.02
N LEU A 43 -4.30 11.48 -3.06
CA LEU A 43 -2.99 11.18 -3.67
C LEU A 43 -1.83 11.25 -2.67
N ARG A 44 -1.91 12.12 -1.66
CA ARG A 44 -0.87 12.23 -0.63
C ARG A 44 -0.83 10.99 0.26
N VAL A 45 -2.00 10.47 0.63
CA VAL A 45 -2.11 9.23 1.43
C VAL A 45 -1.60 8.05 0.61
N LEU A 46 -1.97 7.96 -0.66
CA LEU A 46 -1.45 6.94 -1.58
C LEU A 46 0.09 6.96 -1.66
N ASN A 47 0.68 8.12 -1.91
CA ASN A 47 2.14 8.24 -2.01
C ASN A 47 2.85 7.94 -0.69
N GLN A 48 2.24 8.28 0.45
CA GLN A 48 2.79 7.96 1.76
C GLN A 48 2.86 6.43 1.97
N MET A 49 1.76 5.72 1.71
CA MET A 49 1.74 4.25 1.83
C MET A 49 2.74 3.58 0.87
N ALA A 50 2.79 4.05 -0.38
CA ALA A 50 3.74 3.55 -1.38
C ALA A 50 5.21 3.77 -0.96
N ALA A 51 5.52 4.94 -0.38
CA ALA A 51 6.86 5.26 0.09
C ALA A 51 7.27 4.37 1.28
N GLU A 52 6.36 4.10 2.22
CA GLU A 52 6.62 3.20 3.35
C GLU A 52 6.88 1.77 2.87
N LEU A 53 6.07 1.25 1.94
CA LEU A 53 6.28 -0.06 1.33
C LEU A 53 7.63 -0.16 0.63
N LEU A 54 7.97 0.85 -0.17
CA LEU A 54 9.24 0.89 -0.90
C LEU A 54 10.44 0.92 0.06
N ALA A 55 10.36 1.72 1.13
CA ALA A 55 11.41 1.79 2.14
C ALA A 55 11.60 0.45 2.87
N THR A 56 10.51 -0.21 3.26
CA THR A 56 10.58 -1.54 3.90
C THR A 56 11.13 -2.60 2.95
N ALA A 57 10.66 -2.65 1.71
CA ALA A 57 11.17 -3.59 0.71
C ALA A 57 12.66 -3.40 0.43
N ALA A 58 13.12 -2.15 0.37
CA ALA A 58 14.55 -1.85 0.22
C ALA A 58 15.37 -2.35 1.43
N GLN A 59 14.87 -2.17 2.66
CA GLN A 59 15.54 -2.67 3.86
C GLN A 59 15.58 -4.21 3.91
N GLU A 60 14.52 -4.87 3.43
CA GLU A 60 14.38 -6.33 3.45
C GLU A 60 14.90 -7.01 2.17
N ASN A 61 15.45 -6.25 1.22
CA ASN A 61 15.88 -6.71 -0.10
C ASN A 61 14.79 -7.48 -0.87
N LEU A 62 13.53 -7.02 -0.77
CA LEU A 62 12.42 -7.61 -1.51
C LEU A 62 12.41 -7.06 -2.94
N PRO A 63 12.32 -7.93 -3.97
CA PRO A 63 12.35 -7.49 -5.37
C PRO A 63 11.00 -6.91 -5.85
N ARG A 64 9.92 -7.09 -5.09
CA ARG A 64 8.56 -6.72 -5.46
C ARG A 64 7.76 -6.31 -4.21
N LEU A 65 6.85 -5.36 -4.40
CA LEU A 65 5.88 -4.90 -3.42
C LEU A 65 4.55 -5.62 -3.71
N ASP A 66 3.96 -6.25 -2.68
CA ASP A 66 2.69 -6.96 -2.78
C ASP A 66 1.75 -6.68 -1.61
N GLU A 67 0.53 -7.23 -1.68
CA GLU A 67 -0.47 -7.09 -0.62
C GLU A 67 0.00 -7.67 0.72
N ALA A 68 0.83 -8.71 0.72
CA ALA A 68 1.36 -9.28 1.95
C ALA A 68 2.24 -8.27 2.70
N LEU A 69 3.08 -7.52 1.97
CA LEU A 69 3.85 -6.43 2.54
C LEU A 69 2.95 -5.28 3.06
N PHE A 70 1.88 -4.96 2.32
CA PHE A 70 0.86 -4.01 2.79
C PHE A 70 0.23 -4.44 4.10
N PHE A 71 -0.29 -5.67 4.19
CA PHE A 71 -0.90 -6.16 5.43
C PHE A 71 0.11 -6.25 6.57
N LYS A 72 1.36 -6.57 6.29
CA LYS A 72 2.43 -6.58 7.31
C LYS A 72 2.64 -5.20 7.93
N LEU A 73 2.58 -4.12 7.15
CA LEU A 73 2.84 -2.75 7.64
C LEU A 73 1.59 -2.08 8.22
N PHE A 74 0.42 -2.27 7.61
CA PHE A 74 -0.77 -1.49 7.92
C PHE A 74 -1.84 -2.25 8.70
N SER A 75 -1.67 -3.55 8.96
CA SER A 75 -2.61 -4.27 9.83
C SER A 75 -2.46 -3.81 11.28
N PRO A 76 -3.56 -3.56 11.99
CA PRO A 76 -3.49 -3.28 13.43
C PRO A 76 -2.87 -4.48 14.16
N PRO A 77 -2.03 -4.25 15.19
CA PRO A 77 -1.47 -5.34 15.97
C PRO A 77 -2.62 -6.14 16.59
N MET A 78 -2.64 -7.45 16.33
CA MET A 78 -3.62 -8.35 16.94
C MET A 78 -3.47 -8.26 18.45
N THR A 79 -4.42 -7.62 19.13
CA THR A 79 -4.48 -7.69 20.58
C THR A 79 -4.77 -9.14 20.93
N LYS A 80 -3.82 -9.82 21.58
CA LYS A 80 -4.07 -11.14 22.14
C LYS A 80 -5.11 -10.95 23.24
N SER A 81 -6.38 -11.11 22.90
CA SER A 81 -7.47 -11.16 23.85
C SER A 81 -7.24 -12.40 24.71
N GLN A 82 -6.57 -12.19 25.85
CA GLN A 82 -6.36 -13.21 26.86
C GLN A 82 -7.74 -13.57 27.41
N HIS A 83 -8.37 -14.58 26.79
CA HIS A 83 -9.58 -15.20 27.31
C HIS A 83 -9.23 -15.79 28.67
N ARG A 84 -9.50 -14.98 29.71
CA ARG A 84 -9.43 -15.34 31.10
C ARG A 84 -10.49 -16.42 31.31
N ARG A 85 -10.09 -17.69 31.17
CA ARG A 85 -10.88 -18.85 31.62
C ARG A 85 -11.13 -18.64 33.12
N ARG A 86 -12.32 -18.12 33.45
CA ARG A 86 -12.82 -18.13 34.82
C ARG A 86 -13.20 -19.58 35.14
N LYS A 87 -12.58 -20.08 36.22
CA LYS A 87 -12.91 -21.34 36.90
C LYS A 87 -14.36 -21.35 37.35
#